data_AF-A0A7G1IQU1-F1
#
_entry.id   AF-A0A7G1IQU1-F1
#
_cell.length_a   1.000
_cell.length_b   1.000
_cell.length_c   1.000
_cell.angle_alpha   90.00
_cell.angle_beta   90.00
_cell.angle_gamma   90.00
#
_symmetry.space_group_name_H-M   'P 1'
#
loop_
_entity.id
_entity.type
_entity.pdbx_description
1 polymer ?
#
loop_
_entity_poly.entity_id
_entity_poly.type
_entity_poly.pdbx_seq_one_letter_code
_entity_poly.pdbx_strand_id
1 'polypeptide(L)'
;MTAVLTDERDLVEYYFNQPWSDGLPVVPPTPERVAAVLDVLGGQPGELVARIPPRWGSLTRELLAVNMVMAGCKPEYAPWCGRPCWR
;
A
#
# COMPACT_ATOMS: atom_id res chain seq x y z
N MET A 1 9.16 2.13 -25.84
CA MET A 1 10.51 2.38 -25.32
C MET A 1 10.52 1.87 -23.89
N THR A 2 10.87 0.61 -23.69
CA THR A 2 10.76 -0.08 -22.40
C THR A 2 12.02 0.23 -21.60
N ALA A 3 11.92 1.08 -20.58
CA ALA A 3 13.03 1.33 -19.69
C ALA A 3 13.31 0.04 -18.89
N VAL A 4 14.55 -0.47 -18.99
CA VAL A 4 15.02 -1.57 -18.17
C VAL A 4 15.39 -0.97 -16.80
N LEU A 5 14.43 -0.95 -15.88
CA LEU A 5 14.62 -0.47 -14.52
C LEU A 5 15.29 -1.60 -13.72
N THR A 6 16.51 -1.36 -13.22
CA THR A 6 17.37 -2.40 -12.64
C THR A 6 17.53 -2.28 -11.11
N ASP A 7 17.17 -1.15 -10.50
CA ASP A 7 17.15 -0.95 -9.04
C ASP A 7 15.77 -0.49 -8.52
N GLU A 8 15.44 -0.83 -7.27
CA GLU A 8 14.16 -0.42 -6.65
C GLU A 8 14.06 1.11 -6.47
N ARG A 9 15.19 1.82 -6.28
CA ARG A 9 15.20 3.30 -6.24
C ARG A 9 14.88 3.89 -7.60
N ASP A 10 15.31 3.23 -8.67
CA ASP A 10 14.95 3.64 -10.03
C ASP A 10 13.44 3.51 -10.26
N LEU A 11 12.77 2.54 -9.63
CA LEU A 11 11.31 2.42 -9.71
C LEU A 11 10.61 3.55 -8.96
N VAL A 12 11.08 3.92 -7.77
CA VAL A 12 10.49 5.05 -7.01
C VAL A 12 10.63 6.36 -7.78
N GLU A 13 11.82 6.63 -8.32
CA GLU A 13 12.08 7.80 -9.17
C GLU A 13 11.27 7.75 -10.48
N TYR A 14 11.12 6.57 -11.08
CA TYR A 14 10.28 6.39 -12.27
C TYR A 14 8.82 6.75 -11.98
N TYR A 15 8.26 6.26 -10.87
CA TYR A 15 6.87 6.54 -10.47
C TYR A 15 6.68 8.02 -10.13
N PHE A 16 7.66 8.63 -9.47
CA PHE A 16 7.64 10.05 -9.15
C PHE A 16 7.64 10.95 -10.40
N ASN A 17 8.34 10.54 -11.46
CA ASN A 17 8.34 11.25 -12.74
C ASN A 17 7.03 11.08 -13.54
N GLN A 18 6.14 10.16 -13.14
CA GLN A 18 4.81 10.04 -13.75
C GLN A 18 3.78 10.93 -13.04
N PRO A 19 2.76 11.44 -13.75
CA PRO A 19 1.65 12.19 -13.14
C PRO A 19 0.63 11.25 -12.48
N TRP A 20 1.10 10.26 -11.71
CA TRP A 20 0.26 9.24 -11.06
C TRP A 20 0.07 9.49 -9.57
N SER A 21 1.06 10.05 -8.90
CA SER A 21 0.97 10.42 -7.49
C SER A 21 0.52 11.88 -7.31
N ASP A 22 0.22 12.23 -6.07
CA ASP A 22 -0.08 13.59 -5.60
C ASP A 22 1.15 14.50 -5.49
N GLY A 23 2.26 14.13 -6.13
CA GLY A 23 3.54 14.82 -6.02
C GLY A 23 4.44 14.29 -4.91
N LEU A 24 4.10 13.15 -4.29
CA LEU A 24 4.96 12.41 -3.38
C LEU A 24 5.57 11.17 -4.04
N PRO A 25 6.77 10.73 -3.60
CA PRO A 25 7.34 9.47 -4.06
C PRO A 25 6.50 8.28 -3.58
N VAL A 26 6.24 7.33 -4.47
CA VAL A 26 5.46 6.13 -4.17
C VAL A 26 6.34 4.91 -4.33
N VAL A 27 6.28 4.04 -3.33
CA VAL A 27 6.98 2.75 -3.36
C VAL A 27 6.12 1.74 -4.12
N PRO A 28 6.66 1.04 -5.15
CA PRO A 28 5.88 0.03 -5.87
C PRO A 28 5.39 -1.10 -4.93
N PRO A 29 4.09 -1.40 -4.93
CA PRO A 29 3.54 -2.46 -4.11
C PRO A 29 3.78 -3.82 -4.78
N THR A 30 4.94 -4.43 -4.51
CA THR A 30 5.21 -5.79 -4.99
C THR A 30 4.43 -6.82 -4.15
N PRO A 31 4.05 -7.98 -4.73
CA PRO A 31 3.33 -9.02 -4.00
C PRO A 31 4.01 -9.44 -2.70
N GLU A 32 5.35 -9.51 -2.68
CA GLU A 32 6.13 -9.93 -1.52
C GLU A 32 6.04 -8.91 -0.38
N ARG A 33 6.07 -7.60 -0.69
CA ARG A 33 5.95 -6.53 0.30
C ARG A 33 4.55 -6.47 0.88
N VAL A 34 3.54 -6.67 0.04
CA VAL A 34 2.14 -6.72 0.48
C VAL A 34 1.90 -7.92 1.40
N ALA A 35 2.44 -9.10 1.04
CA ALA A 35 2.39 -10.29 1.88
C ALA A 35 3.04 -10.05 3.25
N ALA A 36 4.21 -9.41 3.30
CA ALA A 36 4.88 -9.10 4.56
C ALA A 36 4.05 -8.18 5.49
N VAL A 37 3.30 -7.22 4.93
CA VAL A 37 2.39 -6.37 5.70
C VAL A 37 1.15 -7.16 6.15
N LEU A 38 0.60 -8.01 5.28
CA LEU A 38 -0.55 -8.85 5.61
C LEU A 38 -0.25 -9.85 6.74
N ASP A 39 0.94 -10.44 6.75
CA ASP A 39 1.38 -11.36 7.80
C ASP A 39 1.38 -10.69 9.19
N VAL A 40 1.78 -9.42 9.26
CA VAL A 40 1.76 -8.64 10.51
C VAL A 40 0.35 -8.16 10.87
N LEU A 41 -0.44 -7.76 9.87
CA LEU A 41 -1.80 -7.25 10.07
C LEU A 41 -2.77 -8.35 10.51
N GLY A 42 -2.55 -9.58 10.04
CA GLY A 42 -3.30 -10.77 10.40
C GLY A 42 -4.70 -10.89 9.77
N GLY A 43 -5.24 -12.11 9.81
CA GLY A 43 -6.57 -12.48 9.34
C GLY A 43 -6.73 -12.50 7.81
N GLN A 44 -7.97 -12.37 7.31
CA GLN A 44 -8.27 -12.67 5.90
C GLN A 44 -8.01 -11.45 4.99
N PRO A 45 -7.32 -11.60 3.84
CA PRO A 45 -7.06 -10.48 2.92
C PRO A 45 -8.32 -9.74 2.44
N GLY A 46 -9.40 -10.49 2.21
CA GLY A 46 -10.70 -9.95 1.80
C GLY A 46 -11.55 -9.38 2.94
N GLU A 47 -11.08 -9.40 4.19
CA GLU A 47 -11.84 -8.86 5.31
C GLU A 47 -12.01 -7.33 5.17
N LEU A 48 -13.25 -6.87 5.29
CA LEU A 48 -13.58 -5.45 5.27
C LEU A 48 -13.11 -4.79 6.58
N VAL A 49 -12.14 -3.89 6.46
CA VAL A 49 -11.66 -3.07 7.57
C VAL A 49 -12.63 -1.93 7.82
N ALA A 50 -12.97 -1.17 6.78
CA ALA A 50 -13.83 0.02 6.87
C ALA A 50 -14.43 0.37 5.50
N ARG A 51 -15.38 1.32 5.51
CA ARG A 51 -15.80 2.02 4.28
C ARG A 51 -15.36 3.47 4.35
N ILE A 52 -14.56 3.90 3.38
CA ILE A 52 -13.92 5.22 3.43
C ILE A 52 -14.75 6.25 2.64
N PRO A 53 -15.25 7.34 3.27
CA PRO A 53 -15.91 8.44 2.57
C PRO A 53 -14.93 9.19 1.65
N PRO A 54 -15.39 9.97 0.65
CA PRO A 54 -16.79 10.32 0.35
C PRO A 54 -17.52 9.28 -0.51
N ARG A 55 -16.79 8.39 -1.20
CA ARG A 55 -17.38 7.37 -2.09
C ARG A 55 -17.84 6.11 -1.35
N TRP A 56 -17.52 6.00 -0.05
CA TRP A 56 -17.82 4.82 0.78
C TRP A 56 -17.26 3.53 0.19
N GLY A 57 -16.06 3.62 -0.39
CA GLY A 57 -15.35 2.49 -0.96
C GLY A 57 -14.96 1.47 0.10
N SER A 58 -15.04 0.19 -0.23
CA SER A 58 -14.63 -0.90 0.64
C SER A 58 -13.12 -0.93 0.80
N LEU A 59 -12.64 -0.70 2.02
CA LEU A 59 -11.24 -0.91 2.37
C LEU A 59 -11.08 -2.32 2.93
N THR A 60 -10.53 -3.23 2.12
CA THR A 60 -10.15 -4.58 2.56
C THR A 60 -8.77 -4.55 3.22
N ARG A 61 -8.42 -5.61 3.95
CA ARG A 61 -7.07 -5.76 4.53
C ARG A 61 -5.97 -5.77 3.48
N GLU A 62 -6.21 -6.43 2.35
CA GLU A 62 -5.30 -6.41 1.21
C GLU A 62 -5.11 -4.98 0.67
N LEU A 63 -6.21 -4.24 0.48
CA LEU A 63 -6.13 -2.87 -0.01
C LEU A 63 -5.42 -1.96 0.99
N LEU A 64 -5.64 -2.17 2.30
CA LEU A 64 -4.90 -1.48 3.35
C LEU A 64 -3.41 -1.78 3.25
N ALA A 65 -3.02 -3.05 3.14
CA ALA A 65 -1.62 -3.47 3.02
C ALA A 65 -0.94 -2.86 1.79
N VAL A 66 -1.61 -2.85 0.63
CA VAL A 66 -1.12 -2.20 -0.60
C VAL A 66 -0.86 -0.71 -0.36
N ASN A 67 -1.79 0.01 0.25
CA ASN A 67 -1.62 1.44 0.54
C ASN A 67 -0.49 1.70 1.54
N MET A 68 -0.30 0.83 2.54
CA MET A 68 0.82 0.93 3.47
C MET A 68 2.17 0.76 2.77
N VAL A 69 2.28 -0.22 1.86
CA VAL A 69 3.50 -0.41 1.06
C VAL A 69 3.74 0.80 0.17
N MET A 70 2.71 1.31 -0.51
CA MET A 70 2.82 2.49 -1.37
C MET A 70 3.33 3.72 -0.61
N ALA A 71 2.89 3.89 0.63
CA ALA A 71 3.33 4.95 1.52
C ALA A 71 4.75 4.74 2.12
N GLY A 72 5.41 3.62 1.81
CA GLY A 72 6.71 3.26 2.39
C GLY A 72 6.65 2.92 3.89
N CYS A 73 5.49 2.53 4.41
CA CYS A 73 5.34 2.17 5.81
C CYS A 73 6.05 0.85 6.12
N LYS A 74 6.63 0.74 7.33
CA LYS A 74 7.15 -0.53 7.82
C LYS A 74 6.00 -1.48 8.19
N PRO A 75 6.14 -2.80 7.94
CA PRO A 75 5.14 -3.79 8.35
C PRO A 75 4.79 -3.74 9.84
N GLU A 76 5.77 -3.41 10.70
CA GLU A 76 5.61 -3.24 12.15
C GLU A 76 4.54 -2.21 12.54
N TYR A 77 4.21 -1.27 11.65
CA TYR A 77 3.19 -0.24 11.88
C TYR A 77 1.78 -0.71 11.48
N ALA A 78 1.65 -1.83 10.77
CA ALA A 78 0.39 -2.40 10.31
C ALA A 78 -0.67 -2.56 11.42
N PRO A 79 -0.31 -3.02 12.65
CA PRO A 79 -1.27 -3.15 13.73
C PRO A 79 -1.88 -1.83 14.18
N TRP A 80 -1.23 -0.69 13.94
CA TRP A 80 -1.79 0.63 14.25
C TRP A 80 -2.84 1.06 13.22
N CYS A 81 -2.55 0.88 11.93
CA CYS A 81 -3.47 1.21 10.84
C CYS A 81 -4.67 0.27 10.74
N GLY A 82 -4.50 -1.01 11.08
CA GLY A 82 -5.56 -2.02 11.05
C GLY A 82 -6.54 -1.96 12.22
N ARG A 83 -6.39 -1.00 13.14
CA ARG A 83 -7.29 -0.87 14.29
C ARG A 83 -8.67 -0.36 13.89
N PRO A 84 -9.71 -0.70 14.67
CA PRO A 84 -11.09 -0.31 14.38
C PRO A 84 -11.39 1.19 14.58
N CYS A 85 -10.41 2.09 14.50
CA CYS A 85 -10.67 3.54 14.55
C CYS A 85 -11.48 4.06 13.35
N TRP A 86 -11.57 3.27 12.27
CA TRP A 86 -12.32 3.59 11.05
C TRP A 86 -13.66 2.85 10.93
N ARG A 87 -14.07 2.09 11.95
CA ARG A 87 -15.30 1.30 11.95
C ARG A 87 -16.48 2.09 12.52
#